data_AF-A0A8J8P8U2-F1
#
_entry.id   AF-A0A8J8P8U2-F1
#
_cell.length_a   1.000
_cell.length_b   1.000
_cell.length_c   1.000
_cell.angle_alpha   90.00
_cell.angle_beta   90.00
_cell.angle_gamma   90.00
#
_symmetry.space_group_name_H-M   'P 1'
#
loop_
_entity.id
_entity.type
_entity.pdbx_description
1 polymer ?
#
loop_
_entity_poly.entity_id
_entity_poly.type
_entity_poly.pdbx_seq_one_letter_code
_entity_poly.pdbx_strand_id
1 'polypeptide(L)'
;MTAPVPDPCGRLDLAHAEAWAAHVAVEQWLRDAVERETVDEARLKRVAGLLDRIEADGAFTAEELSLLADLCRDRLAQSTAPTRDHSSLRAVIDAADEQHEICAP
;
A
#
# COMPACT_ATOMS: atom_id res chain seq x y z
N MET A 1 -16.27 12.44 19.67
CA MET A 1 -15.80 11.04 19.65
C MET A 1 -14.51 11.04 18.85
N THR A 2 -13.36 11.06 19.54
CA THR A 2 -12.05 10.94 18.91
C THR A 2 -11.88 9.49 18.50
N ALA A 3 -11.80 9.21 17.19
CA ALA A 3 -11.39 7.90 16.72
C ALA A 3 -10.00 7.61 17.32
N PRO A 4 -9.70 6.38 17.76
CA PRO A 4 -8.34 6.03 18.13
C PRO A 4 -7.46 6.37 16.93
N VAL A 5 -6.50 7.27 17.11
CA VAL A 5 -5.44 7.48 16.12
C VAL A 5 -4.66 6.17 16.16
N PRO A 6 -4.74 5.30 15.13
CA PRO A 6 -3.95 4.09 15.13
C PRO A 6 -2.49 4.48 15.35
N ASP A 7 -1.86 3.91 16.37
CA ASP A 7 -0.46 4.15 16.67
C ASP A 7 0.35 3.86 15.41
N PRO A 8 1.21 4.80 14.96
CA PRO A 8 2.02 4.59 13.77
C PRO A 8 2.90 3.37 14.00
N CYS A 9 2.67 2.34 13.20
CA CYS A 9 3.34 1.07 13.29
C CYS A 9 4.83 1.21 12.92
N GLY A 10 5.15 2.13 12.01
CA GLY A 10 6.53 2.46 11.68
C GLY A 10 6.65 3.00 10.27
N ARG A 11 7.89 3.32 9.90
CA ARG A 11 8.25 3.61 8.51
C ARG A 11 8.71 2.33 7.84
N LEU A 12 8.35 2.18 6.58
CA LEU A 12 8.87 1.14 5.70
C LEU A 12 10.19 1.64 5.10
N ASP A 13 11.31 1.01 5.47
CA ASP A 13 12.62 1.32 4.87
C ASP A 13 12.71 0.64 3.50
N LEU A 14 12.09 1.29 2.49
CA LEU A 14 12.02 0.78 1.13
C LEU A 14 13.11 1.43 0.27
N ALA A 15 13.74 0.63 -0.57
CA ALA A 15 14.56 1.17 -1.64
C ALA A 15 13.70 2.01 -2.60
N HIS A 16 14.31 2.99 -3.27
CA HIS A 16 13.58 3.86 -4.22
C HIS A 16 12.80 3.07 -5.29
N ALA A 17 13.33 1.94 -5.75
CA ALA A 17 12.66 1.07 -6.71
C ALA A 17 11.41 0.37 -6.13
N GLU A 18 11.42 0.04 -4.85
CA GLU A 18 10.32 -0.58 -4.12
C GLU A 18 9.24 0.44 -3.81
N ALA A 19 9.62 1.62 -3.31
CA ALA A 19 8.71 2.75 -3.11
C ALA A 19 8.01 3.16 -4.42
N TRP A 20 8.74 3.18 -5.54
CA TRP A 20 8.15 3.46 -6.85
C TRP A 20 7.19 2.36 -7.30
N ALA A 21 7.53 1.08 -7.10
CA ALA A 21 6.65 -0.03 -7.44
C ALA A 21 5.36 0.00 -6.61
N ALA A 22 5.45 0.30 -5.32
CA ALA A 22 4.32 0.50 -4.42
C ALA A 22 3.44 1.68 -4.88
N HIS A 23 4.06 2.81 -5.18
CA HIS A 23 3.38 3.99 -5.69
C HIS A 23 2.58 3.67 -6.97
N VAL A 24 3.22 3.05 -7.95
CA VAL A 24 2.57 2.66 -9.21
C VAL A 24 1.45 1.63 -9.00
N ALA A 25 1.60 0.71 -8.03
CA ALA A 25 0.56 -0.24 -7.66
C ALA A 25 -0.69 0.47 -7.17
N VAL A 26 -0.53 1.39 -6.22
CA VAL A 26 -1.60 2.18 -5.61
C VAL A 26 -2.26 3.11 -6.63
N GLU A 27 -1.46 3.82 -7.45
CA GLU A 27 -1.98 4.74 -8.47
C GLU A 27 -2.85 4.03 -9.51
N GLN A 28 -2.41 2.87 -10.01
CA GLN A 28 -3.23 2.12 -10.96
C GLN A 28 -4.48 1.57 -10.32
N TRP A 29 -4.41 1.07 -9.08
CA TRP A 29 -5.62 0.64 -8.38
C TRP A 29 -6.62 1.79 -8.24
N LEU A 30 -6.15 3.01 -7.92
CA LEU A 30 -7.02 4.19 -7.87
C LEU A 30 -7.64 4.51 -9.23
N ARG A 31 -6.87 4.41 -10.32
CA ARG A 31 -7.36 4.59 -11.68
C ARG A 31 -8.45 3.56 -12.02
N ASP A 32 -8.19 2.28 -11.78
CA ASP A 32 -9.17 1.20 -11.98
C ASP A 32 -10.40 1.36 -11.07
N ALA A 33 -10.21 1.82 -9.83
CA ALA A 33 -11.28 2.02 -8.86
C ALA A 33 -12.18 3.21 -9.21
N VAL A 34 -11.66 4.28 -9.81
CA VAL A 34 -12.46 5.40 -10.31
C VAL A 34 -13.34 4.97 -11.49
N GLU A 35 -12.87 4.03 -12.33
CA GLU A 35 -13.66 3.46 -13.42
C GLU A 35 -14.70 2.42 -12.92
N ARG A 36 -14.56 1.93 -11.68
CA ARG A 36 -15.46 0.96 -11.06
C ARG A 36 -16.45 1.64 -10.12
N GLU A 37 -17.72 1.72 -10.53
CA GLU A 37 -18.82 2.31 -9.74
C GLU A 37 -19.10 1.60 -8.39
N THR A 38 -18.46 0.46 -8.12
CA THR A 38 -18.66 -0.36 -6.92
C THR A 38 -17.71 -0.04 -5.77
N VAL A 39 -16.74 0.87 -5.94
CA VAL A 39 -15.76 1.20 -4.89
C VAL A 39 -16.25 2.38 -4.05
N ASP A 40 -16.39 2.18 -2.75
CA ASP A 40 -16.78 3.24 -1.81
C ASP A 40 -15.78 4.41 -1.79
N GLU A 41 -16.29 5.64 -1.74
CA GLU A 41 -15.49 6.86 -1.63
C GLU A 41 -14.56 6.85 -0.40
N ALA A 42 -15.01 6.24 0.69
CA ALA A 42 -14.19 6.06 1.90
C ALA A 42 -12.96 5.20 1.64
N ARG A 43 -13.06 4.18 0.78
CA ARG A 43 -11.93 3.32 0.40
C ARG A 43 -10.98 4.05 -0.55
N LEU A 44 -11.52 4.79 -1.52
CA LEU A 44 -10.72 5.66 -2.40
C LEU A 44 -9.88 6.65 -1.60
N LYS A 45 -10.48 7.33 -0.62
CA LYS A 45 -9.78 8.28 0.26
C LYS A 45 -8.67 7.63 1.08
N ARG A 46 -8.90 6.41 1.61
CA ARG A 46 -7.87 5.68 2.35
C ARG A 46 -6.69 5.30 1.46
N VAL A 47 -6.95 4.78 0.27
CA VAL A 47 -5.90 4.38 -0.67
C VAL A 47 -5.14 5.61 -1.22
N ALA A 48 -5.82 6.72 -1.46
CA ALA A 48 -5.18 7.99 -1.81
C ALA A 48 -4.29 8.53 -0.69
N GLY A 49 -4.74 8.45 0.57
CA GLY A 49 -3.92 8.80 1.73
C GLY A 49 -2.69 7.90 1.88
N LEU A 50 -2.78 6.64 1.45
CA LEU A 50 -1.65 5.71 1.44
C LEU A 50 -0.60 6.12 0.41
N LEU A 51 -1.02 6.59 -0.77
CA LEU A 51 -0.13 7.13 -1.79
C LEU A 51 0.68 8.33 -1.28
N ASP A 52 0.00 9.30 -0.65
CA ASP A 52 0.62 10.50 -0.07
C ASP A 52 1.68 10.13 0.98
N ARG A 53 1.41 9.09 1.79
CA ARG A 53 2.39 8.59 2.76
C ARG A 53 3.59 7.91 2.11
N ILE A 54 3.42 7.17 1.02
CA ILE A 54 4.54 6.59 0.27
C ILE A 54 5.41 7.72 -0.29
N GLU A 55 4.81 8.77 -0.85
CA GLU A 55 5.54 9.92 -1.40
C GLU A 55 6.26 10.73 -0.30
N ALA A 56 5.63 10.87 0.86
CA ALA A 56 6.16 11.64 1.98
C ALA A 56 7.13 10.86 2.89
N ASP A 57 7.43 9.59 2.59
CA ASP A 57 8.16 8.69 3.49
C ASP A 57 7.54 8.69 4.91
N GLY A 58 6.21 8.62 4.93
CA GLY A 58 5.39 8.72 6.13
C GLY A 58 5.38 7.43 6.94
N ALA A 59 4.95 7.52 8.20
CA ALA A 59 4.66 6.32 8.99
C ALA A 59 3.33 5.71 8.55
N PHE A 60 3.28 4.38 8.48
CA PHE A 60 2.09 3.61 8.16
C PHE A 60 1.48 3.03 9.42
N THR A 61 0.16 2.80 9.38
CA THR A 61 -0.57 2.06 10.41
C THR A 61 -0.65 0.58 10.01
N ALA A 62 -0.95 -0.31 10.96
CA ALA A 62 -1.10 -1.73 10.66
C ALA A 62 -2.15 -1.98 9.55
N GLU A 63 -3.30 -1.31 9.61
CA GLU A 63 -4.34 -1.43 8.58
C GLU A 63 -3.84 -0.97 7.19
N GLU A 64 -3.03 0.08 7.13
CA GLU A 64 -2.46 0.58 5.88
C GLU A 64 -1.37 -0.35 5.35
N LEU A 65 -0.55 -0.95 6.21
CA LEU A 65 0.45 -1.95 5.79
C LEU A 65 -0.22 -3.17 5.18
N SER A 66 -1.26 -3.71 5.83
CA SER A 66 -2.05 -4.81 5.28
C SER A 66 -2.69 -4.43 3.95
N LEU A 67 -3.25 -3.21 3.85
CA LEU A 67 -3.86 -2.72 2.62
C LEU A 67 -2.84 -2.57 1.49
N LEU A 68 -1.65 -2.04 1.77
CA LEU A 68 -0.57 -1.91 0.80
C LEU A 68 -0.12 -3.29 0.28
N ALA A 69 0.09 -4.25 1.19
CA ALA A 69 0.46 -5.61 0.83
C ALA A 69 -0.62 -6.26 -0.06
N ASP A 70 -1.90 -6.10 0.26
CA ASP A 70 -3.00 -6.61 -0.56
C ASP A 70 -3.05 -5.97 -1.95
N LEU A 71 -2.85 -4.65 -2.07
CA LEU A 71 -2.80 -3.97 -3.36
C LEU A 71 -1.63 -4.47 -4.22
N CYS A 72 -0.46 -4.66 -3.62
CA CYS A 72 0.70 -5.21 -4.32
C CYS A 72 0.49 -6.67 -4.74
N ARG A 73 -0.15 -7.50 -3.89
CA ARG A 73 -0.51 -8.89 -4.25
C ARG A 73 -1.53 -8.94 -5.37
N ASP A 74 -2.57 -8.11 -5.32
CA ASP A 74 -3.59 -8.03 -6.37
C ASP A 74 -2.97 -7.61 -7.71
N ARG A 75 -2.05 -6.63 -7.69
CA ARG A 75 -1.28 -6.22 -8.86
C ARG A 75 -0.43 -7.34 -9.45
N LEU A 76 0.23 -8.14 -8.60
CA LEU A 76 0.97 -9.33 -9.03
C LEU A 76 0.05 -10.41 -9.61
N ALA A 77 -1.10 -10.66 -8.98
CA ALA A 77 -2.07 -11.67 -9.39
C ALA A 77 -2.73 -11.33 -10.74
N GLN A 78 -3.02 -10.05 -10.97
CA GLN A 78 -3.56 -9.57 -12.25
C GLN A 78 -2.51 -9.59 -13.37
N SER A 79 -1.23 -9.83 -13.04
CA SER A 79 -0.11 -9.89 -13.98
C SER A 79 0.01 -8.66 -14.89
N THR A 80 -0.60 -7.54 -14.46
CA THR A 80 -0.60 -6.23 -15.13
C THR A 80 0.67 -5.43 -14.81
N ALA A 81 1.44 -5.85 -13.81
CA ALA A 81 2.77 -5.30 -13.55
C ALA A 81 3.81 -5.84 -14.54
N PRO A 82 4.72 -4.99 -15.06
CA PRO A 82 5.92 -5.45 -15.76
C PRO A 82 6.69 -6.46 -14.91
N THR A 83 7.22 -7.51 -15.53
CA THR A 83 8.02 -8.55 -14.84
C THR A 83 9.22 -7.98 -14.07
N ARG A 84 9.74 -6.84 -14.51
CA ARG A 84 10.79 -6.08 -13.82
C ARG A 84 10.39 -5.59 -12.43
N ASP A 85 9.11 -5.27 -12.23
CA ASP A 85 8.61 -4.73 -10.97
C ASP A 85 8.15 -5.84 -10.01
N HIS A 86 8.11 -7.11 -10.46
CA HIS A 86 7.64 -8.22 -9.64
C HIS A 86 8.50 -8.43 -8.40
N SER A 87 9.82 -8.33 -8.53
CA SER A 87 10.73 -8.45 -7.38
C SER A 87 10.54 -7.31 -6.40
N SER A 88 10.38 -6.08 -6.90
CA SER A 88 10.18 -4.89 -6.07
C SER A 88 8.84 -4.94 -5.34
N LEU A 89 7.76 -5.36 -6.03
CA LEU A 89 6.44 -5.56 -5.40
C LEU A 89 6.49 -6.65 -4.34
N ARG A 90 7.22 -7.75 -4.59
CA ARG A 90 7.40 -8.83 -3.60
C ARG A 90 8.11 -8.31 -2.35
N ALA A 91 9.19 -7.55 -2.52
CA ALA A 91 9.92 -6.95 -1.41
C ALA A 91 9.05 -5.99 -0.59
N VAL A 92 8.21 -5.18 -1.25
CA VAL A 92 7.24 -4.31 -0.55
C VAL A 92 6.23 -5.13 0.26
N ILE A 93 5.71 -6.22 -0.29
CA ILE A 93 4.78 -7.11 0.43
C ILE A 93 5.47 -7.71 1.65
N ASP A 94 6.67 -8.25 1.47
CA ASP A 94 7.42 -8.88 2.56
C ASP A 94 7.74 -7.86 3.67
N ALA A 95 8.17 -6.63 3.30
CA ALA A 95 8.43 -5.56 4.26
C ALA A 95 7.16 -5.07 4.98
N ALA A 96 6.04 -4.97 4.26
CA ALA A 96 4.76 -4.56 4.84
C ALA A 96 4.19 -5.62 5.78
N ASP A 97 4.29 -6.91 5.42
CA ASP A 97 3.86 -8.03 6.26
C ASP A 97 4.75 -8.13 7.51
N GLU A 98 6.08 -8.05 7.38
CA GLU A 98 7.02 -8.08 8.52
C GLU A 98 6.73 -6.92 9.49
N GLN A 99 6.57 -5.70 8.98
CA GLN A 99 6.26 -4.54 9.80
C GLN A 99 4.86 -4.67 10.45
N HIS A 100 3.89 -5.25 9.73
CA HIS A 100 2.56 -5.51 10.28
C HIS A 100 2.61 -6.53 11.43
N GLU A 101 3.33 -7.65 11.29
CA GLU A 101 3.53 -8.65 12.33
C GLU A 101 4.22 -8.09 13.58
N ILE A 102 5.17 -7.15 13.39
CA ILE A 102 5.84 -6.47 14.51
C ILE A 102 4.87 -5.60 15.31
N CYS A 103 3.89 -4.97 14.66
CA CYS A 103 2.97 -4.02 15.29
C CYS A 103 1.63 -4.61 15.73
N ALA A 104 1.20 -5.70 15.12
CA ALA A 104 -0.03 -6.42 15.43
C ALA A 104 0.28 -7.84 15.95
N PRO A 105 0.90 -7.96 17.15
CA PRO A 105 1.21 -9.25 17.77
C PRO A 105 -0.02 -10.03 18.24
#